data_AF-A0A7K7Q1Z9-F1
#
_entry.id   AF-A0A7K7Q1Z9-F1
#
_cell.length_a   1.000
_cell.length_b   1.000
_cell.length_c   1.000
_cell.angle_alpha   90.00
_cell.angle_beta   90.00
_cell.angle_gamma   90.00
#
_symmetry.space_group_name_H-M   'P 1'
#
loop_
_entity.id
_entity.type
_entity.pdbx_description
1 polymer ?
#
loop_
_entity_poly.entity_id
_entity_poly.type
_entity_poly.pdbx_seq_one_letter_code
_entity_poly.pdbx_strand_id
1 'polypeptide(L)'
;LAPPARGVLGPAAGMGTAAGSGEAALEENPFYGKYRHKIQELRRSSPEVFESRMEKRSEVKKQPVGHSKQGEFIRCMEEKARQIFFAEGLGSKTSKGGFTKDKTLDSILNVEMVKEKSAEEITQIWNQYFSAKDTVYAVIPADKFDLMWKRAQNCPSFLYALPRKEGYEFFVGQWSGTELHFTSLINVQTQGETAPSQLVLYHYPDLQKEKGIVLMTAEMDSKFL
;
A
#
# COMPACT_ATOMS: atom_id res chain seq x y z
N LEU A 1 -62.05 51.74 12.58
CA LEU A 1 -61.46 50.92 11.50
C LEU A 1 -61.77 49.45 11.78
N ALA A 2 -62.80 48.91 11.11
CA ALA A 2 -63.00 47.47 10.93
C ALA A 2 -62.33 47.05 9.59
N PRO A 3 -62.11 45.76 9.27
CA PRO A 3 -62.51 44.55 10.00
C PRO A 3 -61.37 43.50 10.19
N PRO A 4 -61.65 42.41 10.96
CA PRO A 4 -60.96 41.13 10.88
C PRO A 4 -61.66 40.20 9.87
N ALA A 5 -60.90 39.34 9.18
CA ALA A 5 -61.45 38.30 8.29
C ALA A 5 -61.03 36.90 8.76
N ARG A 6 -61.94 35.97 8.51
CA ARG A 6 -62.23 34.72 9.21
C ARG A 6 -62.04 33.54 8.26
N GLY A 7 -61.75 32.35 8.80
CA GLY A 7 -62.03 31.06 8.18
C GLY A 7 -60.80 30.36 7.58
N VAL A 8 -60.67 29.03 7.53
CA VAL A 8 -61.66 27.94 7.64
C VAL A 8 -60.90 26.64 7.99
N LEU A 9 -61.50 25.79 8.82
CA LEU A 9 -61.14 24.37 9.01
C LEU A 9 -61.64 23.54 7.83
N GLY A 10 -60.82 22.63 7.30
CA GLY A 10 -61.24 21.58 6.38
C GLY A 10 -60.18 20.48 6.21
N PRO A 11 -60.51 19.19 6.39
CA PRO A 11 -59.59 18.06 6.32
C PRO A 11 -59.56 17.42 4.92
N ALA A 12 -58.46 16.78 4.51
CA ALA A 12 -58.49 15.65 3.57
C ALA A 12 -57.10 15.02 3.39
N ALA A 13 -57.13 13.70 3.27
CA ALA A 13 -56.01 12.81 3.06
C ALA A 13 -55.16 13.15 1.83
N GLY A 14 -53.85 12.99 1.98
CA GLY A 14 -52.88 12.91 0.89
C GLY A 14 -51.88 11.81 1.22
N MET A 15 -52.19 10.59 0.76
CA MET A 15 -51.29 9.45 0.76
C MET A 15 -50.08 9.80 -0.12
N GLY A 16 -48.92 10.01 0.49
CA GLY A 16 -47.70 10.44 -0.18
C GLY A 16 -46.50 9.67 0.37
N THR A 17 -46.26 8.52 -0.25
CA THR A 17 -45.00 7.75 -0.34
C THR A 17 -43.80 8.23 0.47
N ALA A 18 -43.35 7.39 1.41
CA ALA A 18 -42.10 7.50 2.17
C ALA A 18 -40.83 7.26 1.31
N ALA A 19 -40.68 7.99 0.21
CA ALA A 19 -39.49 7.97 -0.63
C ALA A 19 -38.81 9.34 -0.53
N GLY A 20 -37.88 9.54 0.41
CA GLY A 20 -37.27 10.86 0.55
C GLY A 20 -35.99 10.98 1.37
N SER A 21 -35.71 10.09 2.32
CA SER A 21 -34.55 10.28 3.21
C SER A 21 -33.24 9.70 2.67
N GLY A 22 -33.29 8.65 1.85
CA GLY A 22 -32.09 7.97 1.34
C GLY A 22 -31.51 8.55 0.04
N GLU A 23 -32.36 9.11 -0.82
CA GLU A 23 -31.99 9.53 -2.18
C GLU A 23 -31.19 10.82 -2.21
N ALA A 24 -31.56 11.82 -1.43
CA ALA A 24 -30.80 13.08 -1.31
C ALA A 24 -29.34 12.82 -0.88
N ALA A 25 -29.15 11.86 0.02
CA ALA A 25 -27.83 11.45 0.50
C ALA A 25 -27.00 10.64 -0.52
N LEU A 26 -27.57 10.20 -1.67
CA LEU A 26 -26.79 9.63 -2.77
C LEU A 26 -26.16 10.73 -3.62
N GLU A 27 -26.85 11.86 -3.80
CA GLU A 27 -26.38 12.98 -4.61
C GLU A 27 -25.24 13.74 -3.93
N GLU A 28 -25.15 13.68 -2.60
CA GLU A 28 -24.04 14.19 -1.80
C GLU A 28 -22.71 13.43 -2.02
N ASN A 29 -22.73 12.27 -2.68
CA ASN A 29 -21.52 11.48 -2.91
C ASN A 29 -20.68 12.12 -4.05
N PRO A 30 -19.38 12.44 -3.83
CA PRO A 30 -18.50 13.03 -4.85
C PRO A 30 -18.38 12.23 -6.15
N PHE A 31 -18.68 10.93 -6.11
CA PHE A 31 -18.62 10.04 -7.27
C PHE A 31 -20.00 9.82 -7.94
N TYR A 32 -21.09 10.37 -7.39
CA TYR A 32 -22.45 10.15 -7.91
C TYR A 32 -22.58 10.51 -9.38
N GLY A 33 -22.01 11.64 -9.81
CA GLY A 33 -22.06 12.09 -11.20
C GLY A 33 -21.53 11.05 -12.20
N LYS A 34 -20.50 10.27 -11.83
CA LYS A 34 -19.90 9.23 -12.67
C LYS A 34 -20.79 7.99 -12.81
N TYR A 35 -21.63 7.71 -11.81
CA TYR A 35 -22.38 6.46 -11.72
C TYR A 35 -23.90 6.65 -11.79
N ARG A 36 -24.41 7.88 -11.87
CA ARG A 36 -25.85 8.21 -11.92
C ARG A 36 -26.62 7.40 -12.96
N HIS A 37 -26.05 7.18 -14.13
CA HIS A 37 -26.69 6.42 -15.20
C HIS A 37 -26.88 4.95 -14.82
N LYS A 38 -25.87 4.33 -14.20
CA LYS A 38 -25.95 2.94 -13.73
C LYS A 38 -26.92 2.79 -12.56
N ILE A 39 -26.99 3.80 -11.70
CA ILE A 39 -27.95 3.84 -10.60
C ILE A 39 -29.37 3.95 -11.16
N GLN A 40 -29.59 4.80 -12.16
CA GLN A 40 -30.90 4.95 -12.83
C GLN A 40 -31.30 3.70 -13.62
N GLU A 41 -30.35 3.03 -14.26
CA GLU A 41 -30.57 1.76 -14.93
C GLU A 41 -30.98 0.67 -13.94
N LEU A 42 -30.30 0.57 -12.80
CA LEU A 42 -30.65 -0.38 -11.73
C LEU A 42 -32.05 -0.10 -11.15
N ARG A 43 -32.43 1.18 -11.01
CA ARG A 43 -33.80 1.58 -10.60
C ARG A 43 -34.85 1.09 -11.59
N ARG A 44 -34.55 1.11 -12.89
CA ARG A 44 -35.48 0.69 -13.94
C ARG A 44 -35.56 -0.82 -14.10
N SER A 45 -34.43 -1.51 -13.98
CA SER A 45 -34.34 -2.95 -14.23
C SER A 45 -34.67 -3.80 -13.01
N SER A 46 -34.41 -3.33 -11.79
CA SER A 46 -34.62 -4.11 -10.57
C SER A 46 -34.90 -3.21 -9.35
N PRO A 47 -36.14 -2.73 -9.18
CA PRO A 47 -36.52 -1.84 -8.08
C PRO A 47 -36.28 -2.44 -6.69
N GLU A 48 -36.63 -3.71 -6.49
CA GLU A 48 -36.50 -4.41 -5.20
C GLU A 48 -35.03 -4.56 -4.77
N VAL A 49 -34.13 -4.78 -5.72
CA VAL A 49 -32.68 -4.89 -5.46
C VAL A 49 -32.11 -3.52 -5.09
N PHE A 50 -32.62 -2.44 -5.69
CA PHE A 50 -32.22 -1.08 -5.34
C PHE A 50 -32.68 -0.72 -3.92
N GLU A 51 -33.94 -0.99 -3.58
CA GLU A 51 -34.50 -0.71 -2.24
C GLU A 51 -33.80 -1.53 -1.15
N SER A 52 -33.58 -2.84 -1.35
CA SER A 52 -32.84 -3.68 -0.40
C SER A 52 -31.41 -3.19 -0.17
N ARG A 53 -30.74 -2.66 -1.20
CA ARG A 53 -29.39 -2.07 -1.07
C ARG A 53 -29.43 -0.72 -0.35
N MET A 54 -30.49 0.04 -0.51
CA MET A 54 -30.67 1.33 0.16
C MET A 54 -30.95 1.16 1.65
N GLU A 55 -31.76 0.18 2.05
CA GLU A 55 -32.02 -0.15 3.46
C GLU A 55 -30.76 -0.64 4.18
N LYS A 56 -29.98 -1.50 3.52
CA LYS A 56 -28.72 -2.04 4.05
C LYS A 56 -27.56 -1.03 4.07
N ARG A 57 -27.74 0.19 3.54
CA ARG A 57 -26.72 1.26 3.57
C ARG A 57 -26.28 1.60 5.00
N SER A 58 -27.21 1.52 5.95
CA SER A 58 -26.96 1.80 7.36
C SER A 58 -26.27 0.64 8.11
N GLU A 59 -26.39 -0.59 7.61
CA GLU A 59 -25.71 -1.78 8.14
C GLU A 59 -24.25 -1.84 7.69
N VAL A 60 -23.93 -1.28 6.51
CA VAL A 60 -22.56 -0.93 6.12
C VAL A 60 -22.13 0.33 6.88
N LYS A 61 -22.22 0.29 8.21
CA LYS A 61 -21.34 1.09 9.04
C LYS A 61 -19.94 0.62 8.69
N LYS A 62 -19.26 1.43 7.86
CA LYS A 62 -17.81 1.42 7.74
C LYS A 62 -17.29 1.22 9.16
N GLN A 63 -16.65 0.09 9.45
CA GLN A 63 -15.82 0.01 10.64
C GLN A 63 -15.02 1.31 10.67
N PRO A 64 -15.01 2.06 11.77
CA PRO A 64 -14.28 3.30 11.80
C PRO A 64 -12.83 2.92 11.53
N VAL A 65 -12.37 3.17 10.31
CA VAL A 65 -10.96 3.34 10.05
C VAL A 65 -10.64 4.53 10.94
N GLY A 66 -10.06 4.26 12.11
CA GLY A 66 -9.88 5.24 13.18
C GLY A 66 -9.33 6.53 12.60
N HIS A 67 -9.67 7.69 13.18
CA HIS A 67 -9.23 9.00 12.71
C HIS A 67 -7.74 8.98 12.37
N SER A 68 -7.45 8.76 11.09
CA SER A 68 -6.10 8.43 10.66
C SER A 68 -5.49 9.71 10.18
N LYS A 69 -4.38 10.12 10.82
CA LYS A 69 -3.52 11.20 10.34
C LYS A 69 -2.80 10.85 9.03
N GLN A 70 -3.30 9.86 8.28
CA GLN A 70 -2.80 9.41 6.98
C GLN A 70 -2.63 10.55 5.98
N GLY A 71 -3.51 11.55 5.96
CA GLY A 71 -3.35 12.72 5.08
C GLY A 71 -2.12 13.57 5.42
N GLU A 72 -1.87 13.81 6.71
CA GLU A 72 -0.69 14.53 7.19
C GLU A 72 0.59 13.70 6.97
N PHE A 73 0.47 12.39 7.14
CA PHE A 73 1.55 11.43 6.89
C PHE A 73 1.94 11.35 5.41
N ILE A 74 0.98 11.23 4.50
CA ILE A 74 1.22 11.22 3.04
C ILE A 74 1.94 12.51 2.64
N ARG A 75 1.45 13.67 3.11
CA ARG A 75 2.10 14.96 2.85
C ARG A 75 3.54 15.00 3.37
N CYS A 76 3.76 14.51 4.60
CA CYS A 76 5.09 14.44 5.19
C CYS A 76 6.03 13.49 4.41
N MET A 77 5.53 12.33 3.98
CA MET A 77 6.30 11.38 3.18
C MET A 77 6.62 11.91 1.78
N GLU A 78 5.68 12.58 1.12
CA GLU A 78 5.93 13.23 -0.17
C GLU A 78 6.99 14.34 -0.05
N GLU A 79 6.94 15.11 1.03
CA GLU A 79 7.92 16.18 1.31
C GLU A 79 9.30 15.62 1.66
N LYS A 80 9.37 14.52 2.44
CA LYS A 80 10.61 13.81 2.73
C LYS A 80 11.19 13.10 1.52
N ALA A 81 10.37 12.50 0.66
CA ALA A 81 10.83 11.92 -0.59
C ALA A 81 11.50 13.00 -1.47
N ARG A 82 10.94 14.21 -1.54
CA ARG A 82 11.58 15.35 -2.22
C ARG A 82 12.91 15.76 -1.56
N GLN A 83 13.00 15.76 -0.23
CA GLN A 83 14.24 16.08 0.46
C GLN A 83 15.32 15.02 0.27
N ILE A 84 14.98 13.73 0.27
CA ILE A 84 15.91 12.63 0.00
C ILE A 84 16.44 12.73 -1.44
N PHE A 85 15.55 12.94 -2.43
CA PHE A 85 15.97 13.19 -3.81
C PHE A 85 16.90 14.40 -3.95
N PHE A 86 16.69 15.45 -3.15
CA PHE A 86 17.56 16.63 -3.13
C PHE A 86 18.92 16.36 -2.45
N ALA A 87 18.93 15.57 -1.37
CA ALA A 87 20.14 15.21 -0.62
C ALA A 87 21.01 14.17 -1.35
N GLU A 88 20.41 13.25 -2.11
CA GLU A 88 21.14 12.30 -2.96
C GLU A 88 21.88 12.99 -4.12
N GLY A 89 21.45 14.18 -4.54
CA GLY A 89 22.21 15.06 -5.43
C GLY A 89 23.47 15.69 -4.81
N LEU A 90 23.62 15.62 -3.48
CA LEU A 90 24.69 16.28 -2.70
C LEU A 90 25.52 15.32 -1.83
N GLY A 91 25.35 14.00 -1.95
CA GLY A 91 26.33 13.01 -1.50
C GLY A 91 26.57 12.91 0.02
N SER A 92 25.56 13.14 0.87
CA SER A 92 25.72 13.05 2.33
C SER A 92 25.43 11.63 2.87
N LYS A 93 26.49 10.95 3.35
CA LYS A 93 26.41 9.67 4.07
C LYS A 93 26.17 9.93 5.57
N THR A 94 25.00 9.56 6.09
CA THR A 94 24.80 9.40 7.54
C THR A 94 24.65 7.93 7.89
N SER A 95 25.29 7.53 8.99
CA SER A 95 25.41 6.15 9.41
C SER A 95 24.97 6.01 10.86
N LYS A 96 24.14 5.00 11.15
CA LYS A 96 24.20 4.04 12.29
C LYS A 96 22.80 3.56 12.72
N GLY A 97 22.63 2.24 12.69
CA GLY A 97 21.57 1.50 13.40
C GLY A 97 20.66 0.71 12.45
N GLY A 98 21.01 -0.54 12.17
CA GLY A 98 20.17 -1.45 11.37
C GLY A 98 20.96 -2.18 10.30
N PHE A 99 20.86 -3.52 10.33
CA PHE A 99 21.35 -4.46 9.32
C PHE A 99 22.88 -4.52 9.12
N THR A 100 23.41 -5.73 8.93
CA THR A 100 24.86 -5.94 8.80
C THR A 100 25.39 -5.29 7.52
N LYS A 101 26.32 -4.34 7.66
CA LYS A 101 26.82 -3.46 6.59
C LYS A 101 27.59 -4.12 5.45
N ASP A 102 27.81 -5.43 5.48
CA ASP A 102 28.73 -6.12 4.55
C ASP A 102 28.09 -7.39 3.95
N LYS A 103 26.91 -7.25 3.34
CA LYS A 103 26.25 -8.33 2.60
C LYS A 103 26.31 -8.08 1.10
N THR A 104 27.52 -7.89 0.55
CA THR A 104 27.72 -8.03 -0.90
C THR A 104 27.52 -9.49 -1.30
N LEU A 105 27.25 -9.74 -2.59
CA LEU A 105 27.10 -11.12 -3.07
C LEU A 105 28.33 -11.97 -2.76
N ASP A 106 29.54 -11.39 -2.88
CA ASP A 106 30.83 -12.02 -2.57
C ASP A 106 30.92 -12.57 -1.13
N SER A 107 30.21 -11.96 -0.18
CA SER A 107 30.19 -12.39 1.23
C SER A 107 29.37 -13.68 1.43
N ILE A 108 28.42 -13.94 0.53
CA ILE A 108 27.49 -15.08 0.62
C ILE A 108 27.93 -16.22 -0.31
N LEU A 109 28.40 -15.85 -1.49
CA LEU A 109 28.62 -16.75 -2.61
C LEU A 109 29.93 -16.35 -3.30
N ASN A 110 30.83 -17.30 -3.51
CA ASN A 110 32.08 -17.01 -4.22
C ASN A 110 31.77 -16.73 -5.70
N VAL A 111 31.78 -15.45 -6.07
CA VAL A 111 31.40 -14.99 -7.41
C VAL A 111 32.35 -15.52 -8.50
N GLU A 112 33.63 -15.76 -8.19
CA GLU A 112 34.59 -16.34 -9.15
C GLU A 112 34.18 -17.76 -9.55
N MET A 113 33.78 -18.60 -8.58
CA MET A 113 33.33 -19.97 -8.83
C MET A 113 31.96 -20.07 -9.53
N VAL A 114 31.24 -18.96 -9.60
CA VAL A 114 29.83 -18.90 -10.03
C VAL A 114 29.75 -18.36 -11.46
N LYS A 115 30.73 -17.59 -11.90
CA LYS A 115 30.88 -17.17 -13.30
C LYS A 115 30.98 -18.35 -14.27
N GLU A 116 31.63 -19.43 -13.85
CA GLU A 116 31.79 -20.64 -14.66
C GLU A 116 30.54 -21.54 -14.70
N LYS A 117 29.54 -21.28 -13.86
CA LYS A 117 28.32 -22.11 -13.76
C LYS A 117 27.17 -21.58 -14.62
N SER A 118 26.25 -22.47 -14.95
CA SER A 118 24.98 -22.13 -15.60
C SER A 118 24.01 -21.43 -14.63
N ALA A 119 23.03 -20.69 -15.16
CA ALA A 119 22.04 -19.99 -14.33
C ALA A 119 21.22 -20.99 -13.48
N GLU A 120 20.96 -22.18 -14.02
CA GLU A 120 20.25 -23.27 -13.36
C GLU A 120 21.04 -23.81 -12.17
N GLU A 121 22.33 -24.06 -12.33
CA GLU A 121 23.20 -24.53 -11.24
C GLU A 121 23.33 -23.47 -10.14
N ILE A 122 23.45 -22.19 -10.51
CA ILE A 122 23.51 -21.08 -9.56
C ILE A 122 22.21 -21.02 -8.75
N THR A 123 21.07 -21.20 -9.41
CA THR A 123 19.76 -21.26 -8.75
C THR A 123 19.69 -22.41 -7.75
N GLN A 124 20.18 -23.59 -8.12
CA GLN A 124 20.22 -24.74 -7.21
C GLN A 124 21.10 -24.47 -5.99
N ILE A 125 22.29 -23.90 -6.19
CA ILE A 125 23.22 -23.55 -5.10
C ILE A 125 22.58 -22.53 -4.16
N TRP A 126 21.95 -21.49 -4.71
CA TRP A 126 21.28 -20.46 -3.92
C TRP A 126 20.15 -21.06 -3.07
N ASN A 127 19.30 -21.88 -3.68
CA ASN A 127 18.21 -22.56 -2.99
C ASN A 127 18.73 -23.50 -1.90
N GLN A 128 19.77 -24.28 -2.19
CA GLN A 128 20.34 -25.20 -1.22
C GLN A 128 20.96 -24.45 -0.02
N TYR A 129 21.67 -23.35 -0.26
CA TYR A 129 22.31 -22.56 0.79
C TYR A 129 21.30 -21.94 1.77
N PHE A 130 20.16 -21.47 1.27
CA PHE A 130 19.11 -20.88 2.11
C PHE A 130 18.02 -21.86 2.57
N SER A 131 18.00 -23.09 2.04
CA SER A 131 17.00 -24.11 2.40
C SER A 131 16.92 -24.41 3.90
N ALA A 132 18.05 -24.32 4.61
CA ALA A 132 18.14 -24.57 6.05
C ALA A 132 18.05 -23.29 6.90
N LYS A 133 17.86 -22.12 6.28
CA LYS A 133 17.85 -20.83 6.96
C LYS A 133 16.42 -20.29 7.05
N ASP A 134 16.09 -19.71 8.19
CA ASP A 134 14.81 -19.00 8.37
C ASP A 134 14.88 -17.60 7.73
N THR A 135 14.90 -17.57 6.39
CA THR A 135 14.89 -16.33 5.62
C THR A 135 14.20 -16.51 4.27
N VAL A 136 13.67 -15.41 3.74
CA VAL A 136 13.10 -15.36 2.40
C VAL A 136 14.22 -15.18 1.39
N TYR A 137 14.24 -16.01 0.36
CA TYR A 137 15.19 -15.92 -0.74
C TYR A 137 14.48 -16.17 -2.08
N ALA A 138 15.05 -15.63 -3.16
CA ALA A 138 14.52 -15.80 -4.50
C ALA A 138 15.61 -15.65 -5.56
N VAL A 139 15.33 -16.20 -6.74
CA VAL A 139 16.07 -15.93 -7.98
C VAL A 139 15.11 -15.24 -8.93
N ILE A 140 15.41 -14.00 -9.30
CA ILE A 140 14.54 -13.12 -10.06
C ILE A 140 15.08 -13.01 -11.48
N PRO A 141 14.29 -13.30 -12.52
CA PRO A 141 14.70 -13.05 -13.90
C PRO A 141 15.02 -11.58 -14.17
N ALA A 142 16.02 -11.31 -15.02
CA ALA A 142 16.50 -9.96 -15.30
C ALA A 142 15.40 -9.01 -15.81
N ASP A 143 14.51 -9.48 -16.68
CA ASP A 143 13.40 -8.70 -17.23
C ASP A 143 12.42 -8.23 -16.13
N LYS A 144 12.16 -9.10 -15.13
CA LYS A 144 11.30 -8.78 -13.99
C LYS A 144 11.98 -7.77 -13.07
N PHE A 145 13.26 -7.96 -12.80
CA PHE A 145 14.02 -7.04 -11.96
C PHE A 145 14.12 -5.66 -12.62
N ASP A 146 14.40 -5.58 -13.92
CA ASP A 146 14.46 -4.30 -14.65
C ASP A 146 13.15 -3.51 -14.56
N LEU A 147 12.01 -4.21 -14.68
CA LEU A 147 10.70 -3.60 -14.51
C LEU A 147 10.48 -3.08 -13.09
N MET A 148 10.84 -3.87 -12.07
CA MET A 148 10.77 -3.45 -10.67
C MET A 148 11.67 -2.24 -10.40
N TRP A 149 12.92 -2.30 -10.86
CA TRP A 149 13.93 -1.28 -10.66
C TRP A 149 13.54 0.05 -11.32
N LYS A 150 13.03 0.00 -12.55
CA LYS A 150 12.51 1.19 -13.24
C LYS A 150 11.35 1.83 -12.48
N ARG A 151 10.49 1.03 -11.85
CA ARG A 151 9.38 1.57 -11.02
C ARG A 151 9.92 2.17 -9.72
N ALA A 152 10.87 1.50 -9.08
CA ALA A 152 11.51 1.97 -7.85
C ALA A 152 12.17 3.35 -8.04
N GLN A 153 12.84 3.59 -9.18
CA GLN A 153 13.43 4.90 -9.46
C GLN A 153 12.41 6.04 -9.56
N ASN A 154 11.20 5.76 -10.03
CA ASN A 154 10.14 6.77 -10.16
C ASN A 154 9.27 6.88 -8.89
N CYS A 155 9.14 5.78 -8.16
CA CYS A 155 8.31 5.66 -6.97
C CYS A 155 9.09 4.82 -5.93
N PRO A 156 10.04 5.43 -5.20
CA PRO A 156 10.94 4.70 -4.31
C PRO A 156 10.25 4.19 -3.05
N SER A 157 9.07 4.73 -2.71
CA SER A 157 8.31 4.33 -1.53
C SER A 157 6.93 3.83 -1.92
N PHE A 158 6.47 2.78 -1.24
CA PHE A 158 5.12 2.23 -1.40
C PHE A 158 4.54 1.82 -0.04
N LEU A 159 3.22 1.95 0.10
CA LEU A 159 2.50 1.58 1.31
C LEU A 159 1.77 0.23 1.09
N TYR A 160 2.15 -0.76 1.89
CA TYR A 160 1.59 -2.11 1.87
C TYR A 160 0.56 -2.26 2.98
N ALA A 161 -0.64 -2.72 2.64
CA ALA A 161 -1.66 -3.09 3.61
C ALA A 161 -1.63 -4.61 3.82
N LEU A 162 -1.20 -5.04 5.01
CA LEU A 162 -1.15 -6.44 5.40
C LEU A 162 -2.41 -6.79 6.23
N PRO A 163 -3.29 -7.66 5.71
CA PRO A 163 -4.47 -8.09 6.46
C PRO A 163 -4.09 -8.83 7.75
N ARG A 164 -4.77 -8.47 8.85
CA ARG A 164 -4.68 -9.13 10.16
C ARG A 164 -6.08 -9.57 10.61
N LYS A 165 -6.16 -10.30 11.73
CA LYS A 165 -7.44 -10.75 12.29
C LYS A 165 -8.38 -9.58 12.61
N GLU A 166 -7.84 -8.47 13.10
CA GLU A 166 -8.59 -7.28 13.52
C GLU A 166 -8.28 -6.05 12.65
N GLY A 167 -8.25 -6.22 11.32
CA GLY A 167 -8.09 -5.11 10.37
C GLY A 167 -6.79 -5.20 9.57
N TYR A 168 -6.06 -4.09 9.46
CA TYR A 168 -4.87 -3.99 8.61
C TYR A 168 -3.70 -3.43 9.39
N GLU A 169 -2.54 -4.05 9.19
CA GLU A 169 -1.25 -3.48 9.55
C GLU A 169 -0.62 -2.88 8.29
N PHE A 170 -0.05 -1.68 8.39
CA PHE A 170 0.55 -1.01 7.25
C PHE A 170 2.06 -1.01 7.35
N PHE A 171 2.73 -1.32 6.24
CA PHE A 171 4.18 -1.23 6.11
C PHE A 171 4.54 -0.24 5.01
N VAL A 172 5.53 0.61 5.28
CA VAL A 172 6.19 1.41 4.27
C VAL A 172 7.36 0.61 3.75
N GLY A 173 7.34 0.27 2.46
CA GLY A 173 8.50 -0.27 1.76
C GLY A 173 9.23 0.86 1.03
N GLN A 174 10.51 1.06 1.30
CA GLN A 174 11.33 2.11 0.72
C GLN A 174 12.59 1.51 0.09
N TRP A 175 12.84 1.86 -1.17
CA TRP A 175 14.06 1.50 -1.87
C TRP A 175 15.21 2.42 -1.47
N SER A 176 16.38 1.84 -1.21
CA SER A 176 17.65 2.53 -1.04
C SER A 176 18.72 1.74 -1.80
N GLY A 177 19.16 2.25 -2.95
CA GLY A 177 19.94 1.44 -3.88
C GLY A 177 19.20 0.13 -4.20
N THR A 178 19.89 -1.01 -4.21
CA THR A 178 19.29 -2.33 -4.48
C THR A 178 18.63 -2.97 -3.26
N GLU A 179 18.50 -2.23 -2.15
CA GLU A 179 17.88 -2.68 -0.91
C GLU A 179 16.44 -2.17 -0.82
N LEU A 180 15.52 -3.03 -0.38
CA LEU A 180 14.13 -2.65 -0.10
C LEU A 180 13.85 -2.83 1.39
N HIS A 181 13.67 -1.71 2.08
CA HIS A 181 13.45 -1.63 3.52
C HIS A 181 11.97 -1.58 3.84
N PHE A 182 11.50 -2.47 4.70
CA PHE A 182 10.14 -2.47 5.23
C PHE A 182 10.14 -2.01 6.68
N THR A 183 9.34 -1.00 6.96
CA THR A 183 9.12 -0.47 8.31
C THR A 183 7.63 -0.30 8.54
N SER A 184 7.12 -0.78 9.69
CA SER A 184 5.71 -0.58 10.05
C SER A 184 5.40 0.90 10.15
N LEU A 185 4.24 1.29 9.60
CA LEU A 185 3.80 2.67 9.53
C LEU A 185 3.73 3.31 10.93
N ILE A 186 3.31 2.55 11.95
CA ILE A 186 3.22 3.06 13.32
C ILE A 186 4.60 3.43 13.89
N ASN A 187 5.64 2.66 13.53
CA ASN A 187 7.02 2.95 13.95
C ASN A 187 7.54 4.22 13.27
N VAL A 188 7.26 4.39 11.97
CA VAL A 188 7.61 5.63 11.26
C VAL A 188 6.88 6.83 11.88
N GLN A 189 5.61 6.68 12.27
CA GLN A 189 4.84 7.76 12.88
C GLN A 189 5.29 8.13 14.29
N THR A 190 5.76 7.16 15.07
CA THR A 190 6.17 7.37 16.47
C THR A 190 7.64 7.76 16.62
N GLN A 191 8.52 7.27 15.74
CA GLN A 191 9.97 7.43 15.84
C GLN A 191 10.56 8.25 14.68
N GLY A 192 9.79 8.53 13.63
CA GLY A 192 10.27 9.30 12.49
C GLY A 192 11.38 8.58 11.72
N GLU A 193 12.48 9.28 11.46
CA GLU A 193 13.61 8.79 10.64
C GLU A 193 14.49 7.77 11.35
N THR A 194 14.35 7.64 12.67
CA THR A 194 15.10 6.66 13.45
C THR A 194 14.38 5.33 13.57
N ALA A 195 13.19 5.20 12.98
CA ALA A 195 12.42 3.97 12.98
C ALA A 195 13.22 2.84 12.28
N PRO A 196 13.58 1.76 12.98
CA PRO A 196 14.37 0.68 12.39
C PRO A 196 13.54 -0.07 11.36
N SER A 197 14.16 -0.48 10.25
CA SER A 197 13.51 -1.43 9.34
C SER A 197 13.34 -2.77 10.05
N GLN A 198 12.21 -3.42 9.82
CA GLN A 198 11.89 -4.73 10.39
C GLN A 198 12.27 -5.86 9.44
N LEU A 199 12.28 -5.56 8.14
CA LEU A 199 12.66 -6.48 7.07
C LEU A 199 13.40 -5.69 5.99
N VAL A 200 14.51 -6.23 5.50
CA VAL A 200 15.25 -5.69 4.37
C VAL A 200 15.42 -6.78 3.34
N LEU A 201 15.08 -6.48 2.08
CA LEU A 201 15.37 -7.36 0.95
C LEU A 201 16.60 -6.83 0.21
N TYR A 202 17.61 -7.68 0.07
CA TYR A 202 18.82 -7.39 -0.69
C TYR A 202 18.69 -7.99 -2.08
N HIS A 203 18.90 -7.17 -3.11
CA HIS A 203 18.97 -7.63 -4.50
C HIS A 203 20.40 -7.53 -5.01
N TYR A 204 20.88 -8.61 -5.62
CA TYR A 204 22.25 -8.78 -6.14
C TYR A 204 22.22 -8.84 -7.67
N PRO A 205 22.38 -7.69 -8.37
CA PRO A 205 22.31 -7.60 -9.82
C PRO A 205 23.60 -8.05 -10.53
N ASP A 206 24.60 -8.54 -9.79
CA ASP A 206 25.94 -8.89 -10.30
C ASP A 206 25.89 -9.87 -11.48
N LEU A 207 24.97 -10.85 -11.42
CA LEU A 207 24.80 -11.88 -12.44
C LEU A 207 23.77 -11.52 -13.52
N GLN A 208 23.16 -10.34 -13.44
CA GLN A 208 22.04 -9.96 -14.30
C GLN A 208 22.44 -9.92 -15.78
N LYS A 209 23.59 -9.31 -16.11
CA LYS A 209 24.05 -9.14 -17.49
C LYS A 209 24.57 -10.43 -18.10
N GLU A 210 25.26 -11.25 -17.32
CA GLU A 210 25.95 -12.45 -17.80
C GLU A 210 25.03 -13.68 -17.82
N LYS A 211 24.15 -13.80 -16.82
CA LYS A 211 23.33 -14.99 -16.59
C LYS A 211 21.83 -14.72 -16.65
N GLY A 212 21.41 -13.46 -16.79
CA GLY A 212 20.00 -13.10 -16.89
C GLY A 212 19.22 -13.26 -15.57
N ILE A 213 19.92 -13.35 -14.43
CA ILE A 213 19.31 -13.57 -13.11
C ILE A 213 19.82 -12.59 -12.07
N VAL A 214 18.96 -12.26 -11.11
CA VAL A 214 19.25 -11.44 -9.94
C VAL A 214 18.94 -12.27 -8.70
N LEU A 215 19.90 -12.39 -7.80
CA LEU A 215 19.71 -13.12 -6.55
C LEU A 215 19.11 -12.20 -5.49
N MET A 216 18.23 -12.74 -4.65
CA MET A 216 17.59 -11.98 -3.58
C MET A 216 17.59 -12.78 -2.29
N THR A 217 17.86 -12.11 -1.17
CA THR A 217 17.68 -12.64 0.19
C THR A 217 17.09 -11.57 1.09
N ALA A 218 16.45 -12.00 2.16
CA ALA A 218 15.92 -11.14 3.19
C ALA A 218 16.79 -11.17 4.46
N GLU A 219 16.73 -10.09 5.22
CA GLU A 219 17.10 -10.05 6.63
C GLU A 219 15.92 -9.48 7.42
N MET A 220 15.50 -10.20 8.44
CA MET A 220 14.43 -9.80 9.33
C MET A 220 15.03 -9.49 10.70
N ASP A 221 14.59 -8.40 11.33
CA ASP A 221 14.99 -8.09 12.70
C ASP A 221 14.26 -9.02 13.66
N SER A 222 15.02 -9.85 14.36
CA SER A 222 14.52 -10.86 15.30
C SER A 222 13.80 -10.27 16.51
N LYS A 223 13.91 -8.96 16.76
CA LYS A 223 13.19 -8.27 17.84
C LYS A 223 11.71 -8.09 17.56
N PHE A 224 11.28 -8.28 16.32
CA PHE A 224 9.90 -8.06 15.87
C PHE A 224 9.16 -9.38 15.52
N LEU A 225 9.73 -10.52 15.94
CA LEU A 225 9.08 -11.84 15.98
C LEU A 225 8.38 -12.06 17.33
#